data_AF-A0A6V7HRN2-F1
#
_entry.id   AF-A0A6V7HRN2-F1
#
_cell.length_a   1.000
_cell.length_b   1.000
_cell.length_c   1.000
_cell.angle_alpha   90.00
_cell.angle_beta   90.00
_cell.angle_gamma   90.00
#
_symmetry.space_group_name_H-M   'P 1'
#
loop_
_entity.id
_entity.type
_entity.pdbx_description
1 polymer ?
#
loop_
_entity_poly.entity_id
_entity_poly.type
_entity_poly.pdbx_seq_one_letter_code
_entity_poly.pdbx_strand_id
1 'polypeptide(L)'
;VLTAYLLQTKEPPWTSYFVRYTDVINDQRGMSHFNWHVGQSNYHVLRTGCFPYIKYHCTKRPREDLSYDDKFYKAIKIINL
;
A
#
# COMPACT_ATOMS: atom_id res chain seq x y z
N VAL A 1 7.53 -7.97 0.14
CA VAL A 1 7.73 -7.23 1.41
C VAL A 1 6.44 -7.00 2.18
N LEU A 2 5.43 -6.33 1.58
CA LEU A 2 4.17 -5.99 2.27
C LEU A 2 3.47 -7.17 2.97
N THR A 3 3.24 -8.27 2.26
CA THR A 3 2.64 -9.49 2.85
C THR A 3 3.45 -10.01 4.03
N ALA A 4 4.78 -10.13 3.88
CA ALA A 4 5.66 -10.64 4.93
C ALA A 4 5.61 -9.73 6.18
N TYR A 5 5.64 -8.42 5.99
CA TYR A 5 5.53 -7.45 7.08
C TYR A 5 4.19 -7.57 7.84
N LEU A 6 3.06 -7.62 7.13
CA LEU A 6 1.74 -7.73 7.76
C LEU A 6 1.56 -9.06 8.52
N LEU A 7 2.08 -10.16 7.98
CA LEU A 7 2.06 -11.46 8.69
C LEU A 7 2.96 -11.46 9.93
N GLN A 8 4.18 -10.94 9.83
CA GLN A 8 5.13 -10.85 10.96
C GLN A 8 4.60 -9.98 12.09
N THR A 9 3.84 -8.94 11.76
CA THR A 9 3.20 -8.04 12.74
C THR A 9 1.86 -8.56 13.28
N LYS A 10 1.49 -9.82 12.96
CA LYS A 10 0.24 -10.47 13.36
C LYS A 10 -1.02 -9.71 12.91
N GLU A 11 -0.97 -9.15 11.71
CA GLU A 11 -2.10 -8.45 11.08
C GLU A 11 -2.68 -7.34 11.99
N PRO A 12 -1.93 -6.26 12.28
CA PRO A 12 -2.40 -5.18 13.15
C PRO A 12 -3.61 -4.45 12.55
N PRO A 13 -4.49 -3.83 13.35
CA PRO A 13 -5.64 -3.07 12.82
C PRO A 13 -5.22 -1.92 11.91
N TRP A 14 -4.06 -1.32 12.18
CA TRP A 14 -3.46 -0.25 11.39
C TRP A 14 -1.94 -0.28 11.51
N THR A 15 -1.23 0.07 10.44
CA THR A 15 0.22 0.26 10.45
C THR A 15 0.70 1.17 9.32
N SER A 16 1.85 1.83 9.53
CA SER A 16 2.53 2.64 8.52
C SER A 16 4.04 2.41 8.62
N TYR A 17 4.72 2.21 7.50
CA TYR A 17 6.17 1.99 7.46
C TYR A 17 6.78 2.40 6.12
N PHE A 18 8.11 2.55 6.12
CA PHE A 18 8.91 2.81 4.93
C PHE A 18 9.72 1.57 4.55
N VAL A 19 9.91 1.36 3.25
CA VAL A 19 10.81 0.34 2.71
C VAL A 19 11.63 0.95 1.57
N ARG A 20 12.92 0.61 1.46
CA ARG A 20 13.74 1.07 0.33
C ARG A 20 13.23 0.46 -0.96
N TYR A 21 13.27 1.22 -2.07
CA TYR A 21 12.92 0.68 -3.39
C TYR A 21 13.72 -0.58 -3.74
N THR A 22 15.01 -0.64 -3.36
CA THR A 22 15.91 -1.76 -3.62
C THR A 22 15.47 -3.08 -2.98
N ASP A 23 14.68 -3.00 -1.90
CA ASP A 23 14.33 -4.17 -1.10
C ASP A 23 12.96 -4.75 -1.54
N VAL A 24 12.32 -4.14 -2.55
CA VAL A 24 10.96 -4.48 -2.99
C VAL A 24 11.01 -5.25 -4.31
N ILE A 25 10.76 -6.56 -4.22
CA ILE A 25 10.77 -7.50 -5.37
C ILE A 25 9.55 -7.29 -6.30
N ASN A 26 8.38 -7.02 -5.73
CA ASN A 26 7.18 -6.64 -6.46
C ASN A 26 6.65 -5.37 -5.80
N ASP A 27 6.75 -4.25 -6.50
CA ASP A 27 6.54 -2.91 -5.97
C ASP A 27 5.11 -2.39 -6.12
N GLN A 28 4.18 -3.24 -6.57
CA GLN A 28 2.81 -2.83 -6.85
C GLN A 28 2.81 -1.61 -7.80
N ARG A 29 3.70 -1.59 -8.79
CA ARG A 29 3.87 -0.44 -9.69
C ARG A 29 2.54 -0.08 -10.33
N GLY A 30 2.24 1.21 -10.33
CA GLY A 30 0.97 1.69 -10.87
C GLY A 30 -0.25 1.40 -9.99
N MET A 31 -0.08 1.04 -8.72
CA MET A 31 -1.17 1.09 -7.72
C MET A 31 -0.87 2.18 -6.69
N SER A 32 -1.87 3.00 -6.38
CA SER A 32 -1.81 4.06 -5.38
C SER A 32 -2.66 3.72 -4.17
N HIS A 33 -3.90 3.27 -4.36
CA HIS A 33 -4.79 2.84 -3.27
C HIS A 33 -5.47 1.54 -3.66
N PHE A 34 -5.23 0.45 -2.93
CA PHE A 34 -5.69 -0.88 -3.35
C PHE A 34 -6.00 -1.79 -2.16
N ASN A 35 -6.83 -2.80 -2.42
CA ASN A 35 -7.08 -3.89 -1.49
C ASN A 35 -5.93 -4.89 -1.51
N TRP A 36 -5.46 -5.29 -0.34
CA TRP A 36 -4.43 -6.30 -0.18
C TRP A 36 -4.89 -7.36 0.80
N HIS A 37 -5.17 -8.56 0.29
CA HIS A 37 -5.53 -9.69 1.13
C HIS A 37 -4.27 -10.35 1.70
N VAL A 38 -4.25 -10.56 3.02
CA VAL A 38 -3.15 -11.19 3.73
C VAL A 38 -3.69 -12.04 4.87
N GLY A 39 -3.27 -13.31 4.93
CA GLY A 39 -3.77 -14.25 5.94
C GLY A 39 -5.30 -14.30 5.95
N GLN A 40 -5.92 -13.83 7.03
CA GLN A 40 -7.39 -13.77 7.17
C GLN A 40 -7.97 -12.37 7.00
N SER A 41 -7.13 -11.35 6.80
CA SER A 41 -7.54 -9.94 6.73
C SER A 41 -7.48 -9.38 5.31
N ASN A 42 -8.24 -8.31 5.08
CA ASN A 42 -8.04 -7.41 3.96
C ASN A 42 -7.54 -6.06 4.48
N TYR A 43 -6.61 -5.47 3.74
CA TYR A 43 -6.09 -4.14 4.01
C TYR A 43 -6.42 -3.20 2.87
N HIS A 44 -6.85 -1.99 3.20
CA HIS A 44 -6.76 -0.86 2.30
C HIS A 44 -5.34 -0.30 2.42
N VAL A 45 -4.60 -0.33 1.32
CA VAL A 45 -3.19 0.03 1.26
C VAL A 45 -3.04 1.27 0.41
N LEU A 46 -2.63 2.37 1.03
CA LEU A 46 -2.21 3.58 0.36
C LEU A 46 -0.68 3.58 0.22
N ARG A 47 -0.21 3.55 -1.03
CA ARG A 47 1.21 3.55 -1.42
C ARG A 47 1.62 4.94 -1.90
N THR A 48 2.59 5.54 -1.23
CA THR A 48 3.19 6.81 -1.63
C THR A 48 4.69 6.64 -1.91
N GLY A 49 5.18 7.29 -2.96
CA GLY A 49 6.61 7.31 -3.29
C GLY A 49 7.31 8.39 -2.47
N CYS A 50 8.50 8.09 -1.96
CA CYS A 50 9.36 9.02 -1.23
C CYS A 50 10.82 8.62 -1.47
N PHE A 51 11.34 8.87 -2.69
CA PHE A 51 12.66 8.37 -3.10
C PHE A 51 13.76 8.70 -2.07
N PRO A 52 14.57 7.72 -1.60
CA PRO A 52 14.75 6.35 -2.13
C PRO A 52 13.86 5.26 -1.47
N TYR A 53 12.75 5.65 -0.85
CA TYR A 53 11.80 4.77 -0.16
C TYR A 53 10.39 4.76 -0.79
N ILE A 54 9.63 3.73 -0.43
CA ILE A 54 8.19 3.63 -0.58
C ILE A 54 7.60 3.69 0.82
N LYS A 55 6.55 4.50 1.00
CA LYS A 55 5.77 4.52 2.24
C LYS A 55 4.46 3.77 2.02
N TYR A 56 4.16 2.87 2.94
CA TYR A 56 2.91 2.15 3.00
C TYR A 56 2.09 2.61 4.19
N HIS A 57 0.83 2.92 3.95
CA HIS A 57 -0.19 3.10 4.97
C HIS A 57 -1.21 1.97 4.81
N CYS A 58 -1.34 1.12 5.82
CA CYS A 58 -2.17 -0.08 5.76
C CYS A 58 -3.23 0.00 6.87
N THR A 59 -4.51 -0.04 6.48
CA THR A 59 -5.64 -0.10 7.43
C THR A 59 -6.43 -1.36 7.19
N LYS A 60 -6.64 -2.17 8.24
CA LYS A 60 -7.44 -3.40 8.14
C LYS A 60 -8.90 -3.02 7.95
N ARG A 61 -9.51 -3.42 6.84
CA ARG A 61 -10.89 -3.10 6.47
C ARG A 61 -11.50 -4.16 5.56
N PRO A 62 -12.83 -4.29 5.51
CA PRO A 62 -13.51 -5.09 4.50
C PRO A 62 -13.08 -4.71 3.08
N ARG A 63 -13.23 -5.64 2.15
CA ARG A 63 -12.93 -5.37 0.75
C ARG A 63 -13.96 -4.38 0.19
N GLU A 64 -13.48 -3.30 -0.41
CA GLU A 64 -14.32 -2.25 -1.00
C GLU A 64 -13.83 -1.90 -2.42
N ASP A 65 -14.66 -1.27 -3.24
CA ASP A 65 -14.20 -0.75 -4.53
C ASP A 65 -13.41 0.56 -4.33
N LEU A 66 -12.08 0.47 -4.47
CA LEU A 66 -11.16 1.60 -4.32
C LEU A 66 -10.78 2.22 -5.68
N SER A 67 -11.45 1.86 -6.77
CA SER A 67 -11.06 2.28 -8.14
C SER A 67 -11.08 3.80 -8.33
N TYR A 68 -12.02 4.50 -7.70
CA TYR A 68 -12.09 5.96 -7.74
C TYR A 68 -10.93 6.62 -6.99
N ASP A 69 -10.67 6.16 -5.77
CA ASP A 69 -9.56 6.65 -4.96
C ASP A 69 -8.21 6.42 -5.64
N ASP A 70 -8.01 5.22 -6.20
CA ASP A 70 -6.77 4.87 -6.90
C ASP A 70 -6.52 5.80 -8.10
N LYS A 71 -7.56 6.07 -8.91
CA LYS A 71 -7.51 7.02 -10.02
C LYS A 71 -7.23 8.44 -9.54
N PHE A 72 -7.89 8.88 -8.49
CA PHE A 72 -7.69 10.21 -7.90
C PHE A 72 -6.24 10.41 -7.43
N TYR A 73 -5.70 9.47 -6.64
CA TYR A 73 -4.32 9.55 -6.17
C TYR A 73 -3.29 9.43 -7.31
N LYS A 74 -3.58 8.65 -8.35
CA LYS A 74 -2.74 8.61 -9.57
C LYS A 74 -2.73 9.95 -10.29
N ALA A 75 -3.90 10.58 -10.48
CA ALA A 75 -4.01 11.87 -11.15
C ALA A 75 -3.22 12.95 -10.39
N ILE A 76 -3.36 13.01 -9.06
CA ILE A 76 -2.58 13.95 -8.22
C ILE A 76 -1.08 13.74 -8.40
N LYS A 77 -0.59 12.50 -8.43
CA LYS A 77 0.83 12.21 -8.64
C LYS A 77 1.34 12.71 -9.99
N ILE A 78 0.54 12.59 -11.05
CA ILE A 78 0.90 13.08 -12.40
C ILE A 78 0.95 14.61 -12.43
N ILE A 79 -0.01 15.28 -11.77
CA ILE A 79 -0.05 16.75 -11.71
C ILE A 79 1.14 17.31 -10.93
N ASN A 80 1.60 16.61 -9.89
CA ASN A 80 2.71 17.03 -9.04
C ASN A 80 4.07 16.43 -9.44
N LEU A 81 4.18 15.85 -10.64
CA LEU A 81 5.40 15.18 -11.11
C LEU A 81 6.45 16.17 -11.61
#